data_AF-A0A674HDK2-F1
#
_entry.id   AF-A0A674HDK2-F1
#
_cell.length_a   1.000
_cell.length_b   1.000
_cell.length_c   1.000
_cell.angle_alpha   90.00
_cell.angle_beta   90.00
_cell.angle_gamma   90.00
#
_symmetry.space_group_name_H-M   'P 1'
#
loop_
_entity.id
_entity.type
_entity.pdbx_description
1 polymer ?
#
loop_
_entity_poly.entity_id
_entity_poly.type
_entity_poly.pdbx_seq_one_letter_code
_entity_poly.pdbx_strand_id
1 'polypeptide(L)'
;MAGWAPLPAALLLALLCTRPCPCGPAPASSPPVTARLAAKWPATPLLLEASEFIAEDGNEKFWQFLETVRELTVYKQGDSEYSYYNLILKKAGQFLSNLQINLLKFALSIRAYSPSVQMFQQIAADEPPPEGCSAFVVIHEKYTCKTNEIKKLLKKATKRPRPYLFKGDHKFPTLKEDGPVVILYAEMGTKDFVKFHNILSERAQKEEIVYVLRHYVQKPKSRKMYLSGYGVELAIKSTEYKAVDDTQVKGANETKEEEDEEEEEESDVQGFLFGKLKQMHPDLKNNLIEFKKHLIETTNNMEPLKVWEMQDLSFQAATRIMSTPIYDALKVMKDIAQNFPIRARSLTRIPVDKKMQKEIEENQKVLQN
;
A
#
# COMPACT_ATOMS: atom_id res chain seq x y z
N MET A 1 -22.14 49.01 -47.66
CA MET A 1 -22.24 47.67 -48.27
C MET A 1 -21.16 46.80 -47.64
N ALA A 2 -21.56 45.66 -47.06
CA ALA A 2 -20.76 44.55 -46.48
C ALA A 2 -19.62 44.96 -45.51
N GLY A 3 -19.72 44.82 -44.18
CA GLY A 3 -20.20 43.66 -43.43
C GLY A 3 -19.02 42.74 -43.07
N TRP A 4 -18.15 43.17 -42.14
CA TRP A 4 -17.13 42.30 -41.55
C TRP A 4 -17.75 41.49 -40.41
N ALA A 5 -17.94 40.19 -40.64
CA ALA A 5 -18.23 39.21 -39.60
C ALA A 5 -16.94 38.41 -39.34
N PRO A 6 -16.48 38.26 -38.08
CA PRO A 6 -15.41 37.33 -37.78
C PRO A 6 -15.97 35.91 -37.80
N LEU A 7 -15.34 35.03 -38.59
CA LEU A 7 -15.58 33.59 -38.57
C LEU A 7 -15.35 33.04 -37.15
N PRO A 8 -16.18 32.11 -36.66
CA PRO A 8 -16.11 31.65 -35.28
C PRO A 8 -14.90 30.72 -35.08
N ALA A 9 -14.16 30.95 -34.00
CA ALA A 9 -13.07 30.08 -33.51
C ALA A 9 -13.52 28.65 -33.11
N ALA A 10 -14.74 28.24 -33.46
CA ALA A 10 -15.37 26.99 -33.08
C ALA A 10 -15.01 25.80 -34.00
N LEU A 11 -14.38 26.04 -35.16
CA LEU A 11 -13.95 24.94 -36.06
C LEU A 11 -12.50 24.46 -35.85
N LEU A 12 -11.71 25.14 -35.01
CA LEU A 12 -10.35 24.72 -34.65
C LEU A 12 -10.28 23.94 -33.33
N LEU A 13 -11.35 23.93 -32.52
CA LEU A 13 -11.44 23.10 -31.31
C LEU A 13 -12.10 21.73 -31.53
N ALA A 14 -12.68 21.47 -32.71
CA ALA A 14 -13.32 20.19 -33.02
C ALA A 14 -12.33 19.07 -33.44
N LEU A 15 -11.03 19.38 -33.55
CA LEU A 15 -9.96 18.41 -33.85
C LEU A 15 -9.16 17.97 -32.60
N LEU A 16 -9.50 18.47 -31.41
CA LEU A 16 -8.83 18.13 -30.15
C LEU A 16 -9.63 17.19 -29.24
N CYS A 17 -10.73 16.61 -29.73
CA CYS A 17 -11.37 15.48 -29.08
C CYS A 17 -10.64 14.19 -29.45
N THR A 18 -9.43 14.01 -28.91
CA THR A 18 -8.79 12.70 -28.84
C THR A 18 -9.71 11.79 -28.02
N ARG A 19 -10.33 10.83 -28.72
CA ARG A 19 -10.98 9.67 -28.10
C ARG A 19 -9.96 9.05 -27.13
N PRO A 20 -10.34 8.61 -25.92
CA PRO A 20 -9.46 7.79 -25.12
C PRO A 20 -9.20 6.52 -25.93
N CYS A 21 -7.99 6.44 -26.47
CA CYS A 21 -7.52 5.26 -27.17
C CYS A 21 -7.59 4.12 -26.15
N PRO A 22 -8.32 3.02 -26.40
CA PRO A 22 -8.26 1.87 -25.55
C PRO A 22 -6.80 1.40 -25.59
N CYS A 23 -6.10 1.47 -24.46
CA CYS A 23 -4.74 0.97 -24.34
C CYS A 23 -4.66 -0.39 -25.02
N GLY A 24 -3.90 -0.47 -26.12
CA GLY A 24 -3.66 -1.71 -26.82
C GLY A 24 -3.10 -2.75 -25.85
N PRO A 25 -3.40 -4.04 -26.04
CA PRO A 25 -2.83 -5.08 -25.20
C PRO A 25 -1.30 -5.01 -25.32
N ALA A 26 -0.63 -4.91 -24.16
CA ALA A 26 0.81 -4.99 -24.05
C ALA A 26 1.36 -6.23 -24.78
N PRO A 27 2.62 -6.22 -25.27
CA PRO A 27 3.24 -7.38 -25.91
C PRO A 27 3.04 -8.63 -25.04
N ALA A 28 2.79 -9.76 -25.70
CA ALA A 28 2.35 -11.03 -25.10
C ALA A 28 3.33 -11.56 -24.03
N SER A 29 3.24 -10.95 -22.85
CA SER A 29 3.63 -11.54 -21.58
C SER A 29 2.52 -12.50 -21.17
N SER A 30 2.89 -13.55 -20.44
CA SER A 30 1.92 -14.47 -19.85
C SER A 30 0.83 -13.68 -19.11
N PRO A 31 -0.44 -14.11 -19.17
CA PRO A 31 -1.55 -13.36 -18.58
C PRO A 31 -1.27 -13.09 -17.09
N PRO A 32 -1.36 -11.82 -16.65
CA PRO A 32 -0.96 -11.47 -15.29
C PRO A 32 -1.92 -12.09 -14.28
N VAL A 33 -1.36 -12.85 -13.32
CA VAL A 33 -2.13 -13.38 -12.18
C VAL A 33 -2.14 -12.34 -11.07
N THR A 34 -3.34 -11.86 -10.68
CA THR A 34 -3.50 -10.88 -9.59
C THR A 34 -4.21 -11.51 -8.40
N ALA A 35 -3.55 -11.50 -7.23
CA ALA A 35 -4.13 -11.94 -5.96
C ALA A 35 -4.24 -10.76 -4.98
N ARG A 36 -5.37 -10.65 -4.27
CA ARG A 36 -5.65 -9.58 -3.30
C ARG A 36 -6.17 -10.16 -2.00
N LEU A 37 -5.58 -9.77 -0.87
CA LEU A 37 -6.09 -10.10 0.46
C LEU A 37 -6.93 -8.94 1.00
N ALA A 38 -8.17 -9.25 1.39
CA ALA A 38 -9.09 -8.28 1.98
C ALA A 38 -9.47 -8.70 3.41
N ALA A 39 -9.43 -7.74 4.34
CA ALA A 39 -9.91 -7.93 5.69
C ALA A 39 -11.45 -8.01 5.73
N LYS A 40 -11.98 -8.45 6.89
CA LYS A 40 -13.43 -8.52 7.13
C LYS A 40 -14.05 -7.15 7.45
N TRP A 41 -13.23 -6.14 7.74
CA TRP A 41 -13.67 -4.80 8.12
C TRP A 41 -13.50 -3.77 6.98
N PRO A 42 -14.24 -2.63 7.05
CA PRO A 42 -14.15 -1.56 6.06
C PRO A 42 -12.81 -0.82 6.10
N ALA A 43 -12.50 -0.09 5.04
CA ALA A 43 -11.31 0.74 4.98
C ALA A 43 -11.35 1.85 6.05
N THR A 44 -10.36 1.83 6.96
CA THR A 44 -10.16 2.82 8.02
C THR A 44 -9.53 4.13 7.50
N PRO A 45 -9.77 5.28 8.15
CA PRO A 45 -9.16 6.55 7.75
C PRO A 45 -7.69 6.64 8.16
N LEU A 46 -6.83 7.11 7.24
CA LEU A 46 -5.38 7.24 7.49
C LEU A 46 -5.03 8.21 8.63
N LEU A 47 -5.86 9.23 8.88
CA LEU A 47 -5.65 10.16 9.99
C LEU A 47 -5.74 9.45 11.34
N LEU A 48 -6.69 8.51 11.48
CA LEU A 48 -6.86 7.75 12.72
C LEU A 48 -5.72 6.73 12.87
N GLU A 49 -5.32 6.07 11.78
CA GLU A 49 -4.14 5.18 11.82
C GLU A 49 -2.85 5.93 12.18
N ALA A 50 -2.68 7.16 11.69
CA ALA A 50 -1.54 7.99 12.04
C ALA A 50 -1.57 8.44 13.51
N SER A 51 -2.74 8.73 14.07
CA SER A 51 -2.84 9.05 15.50
C SER A 51 -2.50 7.85 16.38
N GLU A 52 -2.92 6.64 15.99
CA GLU A 52 -2.55 5.41 16.72
C GLU A 52 -1.05 5.12 16.65
N PHE A 53 -0.39 5.35 15.51
CA PHE A 53 1.07 5.27 15.42
C PHE A 53 1.76 6.26 16.36
N ILE A 54 1.30 7.51 16.42
CA ILE A 54 1.86 8.52 17.32
C ILE A 54 1.59 8.19 18.80
N ALA A 55 0.48 7.52 19.10
CA ALA A 55 0.12 7.11 20.45
C ALA A 55 1.09 6.08 21.04
N GLU A 56 1.79 5.29 20.22
CA GLU A 56 2.82 4.35 20.70
C GLU A 56 3.98 5.04 21.41
N ASP A 57 4.37 6.23 20.93
CA ASP A 57 5.40 7.05 21.57
C ASP A 57 4.91 7.68 22.88
N GLY A 58 3.60 7.74 23.12
CA GLY A 58 3.01 8.22 24.36
C GLY A 58 1.68 8.95 24.18
N ASN A 59 0.82 8.82 25.20
CA ASN A 59 -0.51 9.43 25.24
C ASN A 59 -0.46 10.97 25.13
N GLU A 60 0.54 11.63 25.70
CA GLU A 60 0.69 13.09 25.54
C GLU A 60 0.87 13.51 24.08
N LYS A 61 1.68 12.75 23.30
CA LYS A 61 1.88 13.03 21.87
C LYS A 61 0.62 12.80 21.07
N PHE A 62 -0.18 11.79 21.40
CA PHE A 62 -1.49 11.57 20.79
C PHE A 62 -2.37 12.82 20.93
N TRP A 63 -2.49 13.37 22.14
CA TRP A 63 -3.30 14.57 22.38
C TRP A 63 -2.72 15.80 21.69
N GLN A 64 -1.40 16.02 21.73
CA GLN A 64 -0.76 17.14 21.01
C GLN A 64 -0.98 17.07 19.49
N PHE A 65 -0.88 15.87 18.91
CA PHE A 65 -1.17 15.65 17.50
C PHE A 65 -2.64 15.91 17.19
N LEU A 66 -3.54 15.40 18.03
CA LEU A 66 -4.98 15.65 17.94
C LEU A 66 -5.31 17.15 17.98
N GLU A 67 -4.64 17.93 18.83
CA GLU A 67 -4.83 19.40 18.86
C GLU A 67 -4.42 20.08 17.55
N THR A 68 -3.40 19.55 16.89
CA THR A 68 -2.88 20.07 15.63
C THR A 68 -3.79 19.75 14.43
N VAL A 69 -4.58 18.68 14.52
CA VAL A 69 -5.41 18.15 13.42
C VAL A 69 -6.92 18.26 13.68
N ARG A 70 -7.34 19.03 14.69
CA ARG A 70 -8.75 19.22 15.11
C ARG A 70 -9.77 19.35 13.99
N GLU A 71 -9.45 20.08 12.92
CA GLU A 71 -10.34 20.30 11.77
C GLU A 71 -9.72 19.86 10.43
N LEU A 72 -8.74 18.95 10.47
CA LEU A 72 -7.99 18.56 9.27
C LEU A 72 -8.87 17.94 8.18
N THR A 73 -10.00 17.31 8.54
CA THR A 73 -10.90 16.69 7.54
C THR A 73 -11.61 17.71 6.66
N VAL A 74 -11.60 19.00 6.99
CA VAL A 74 -12.14 20.06 6.12
C VAL A 74 -11.38 20.10 4.77
N TYR A 75 -10.09 19.82 4.79
CA TYR A 75 -9.26 19.78 3.57
C TYR A 75 -9.51 18.52 2.71
N LYS A 76 -10.17 17.49 3.25
CA LYS A 76 -10.49 16.25 2.54
C LYS A 76 -11.51 16.44 1.41
N GLN A 77 -12.34 17.49 1.48
CA GLN A 77 -13.41 17.73 0.50
C GLN A 77 -12.93 18.45 -0.77
N GLY A 78 -11.77 19.10 -0.74
CA GLY A 78 -11.21 19.84 -1.88
C GLY A 78 -10.00 19.18 -2.56
N ASP A 79 -9.36 18.22 -1.89
CA ASP A 79 -8.05 17.68 -2.28
C ASP A 79 -8.08 16.19 -2.66
N SER A 80 -7.07 15.74 -3.41
CA SER A 80 -6.84 14.32 -3.71
C SER A 80 -6.50 13.51 -2.46
N GLU A 81 -6.76 12.19 -2.45
CA GLU A 81 -6.36 11.30 -1.34
C GLU A 81 -4.84 11.35 -1.09
N TYR A 82 -4.03 11.58 -2.15
CA TYR A 82 -2.58 11.75 -2.06
C TYR A 82 -2.18 13.07 -1.37
N SER A 83 -2.83 14.18 -1.74
CA SER A 83 -2.61 15.47 -1.08
C SER A 83 -2.98 15.41 0.40
N TYR A 84 -4.10 14.76 0.73
CA TYR A 84 -4.53 14.56 2.11
C TYR A 84 -3.55 13.69 2.91
N TYR A 85 -3.02 12.62 2.31
CA TYR A 85 -1.95 11.81 2.89
C TYR A 85 -0.69 12.63 3.19
N ASN A 86 -0.23 13.45 2.24
CA ASN A 86 0.93 14.31 2.45
C ASN A 86 0.69 15.37 3.54
N LEU A 87 -0.54 15.88 3.65
CA LEU A 87 -0.93 16.78 4.72
C LEU A 87 -0.85 16.08 6.09
N ILE A 88 -1.34 14.84 6.21
CA ILE A 88 -1.21 14.04 7.43
C ILE A 88 0.26 13.88 7.80
N LEU A 89 1.11 13.48 6.85
CA LEU A 89 2.56 13.33 7.08
C LEU A 89 3.21 14.65 7.52
N LYS A 90 2.84 15.77 6.89
CA LYS A 90 3.35 17.10 7.24
C LYS A 90 2.97 17.50 8.67
N LYS A 91 1.75 17.19 9.10
CA LYS A 91 1.31 17.45 10.48
C LYS A 91 1.98 16.50 11.48
N ALA A 92 2.11 15.22 11.14
CA ALA A 92 2.80 14.23 11.97
C ALA A 92 4.30 14.56 12.13
N GLY A 93 4.94 15.13 11.11
CA GLY A 93 6.35 15.54 11.12
C GLY A 93 6.69 16.65 12.12
N GLN A 94 5.69 17.27 12.75
CA GLN A 94 5.91 18.20 13.87
C GLN A 94 6.24 17.46 15.18
N PHE A 95 5.89 16.18 15.28
CA PHE A 95 6.03 15.35 16.48
C PHE A 95 6.98 14.16 16.28
N LEU A 96 7.28 13.83 15.01
CA LEU A 96 8.06 12.67 14.61
C LEU A 96 9.37 13.09 13.94
N SER A 97 10.44 12.35 14.22
CA SER A 97 11.71 12.46 13.49
C SER A 97 11.58 11.99 12.03
N ASN A 98 12.54 12.33 11.18
CA ASN A 98 12.57 11.86 9.78
C ASN A 98 12.54 10.32 9.67
N LEU A 99 13.21 9.62 10.59
CA LEU A 99 13.17 8.15 10.65
C LEU A 99 11.76 7.64 10.98
N GLN A 100 11.13 8.21 12.00
CA GLN A 100 9.78 7.86 12.39
C GLN A 100 8.74 8.20 11.31
N ILE A 101 8.96 9.26 10.53
CA ILE A 101 8.10 9.57 9.38
C ILE A 101 8.23 8.49 8.30
N ASN A 102 9.44 8.00 8.01
CA ASN A 102 9.60 6.88 7.08
C ASN A 102 8.94 5.60 7.61
N LEU A 103 9.02 5.36 8.93
CA LEU A 103 8.32 4.26 9.57
C LEU A 103 6.79 4.43 9.52
N LEU A 104 6.27 5.65 9.71
CA LEU A 104 4.85 5.96 9.57
C LEU A 104 4.37 5.69 8.14
N LYS A 105 5.13 6.10 7.12
CA LYS A 105 4.82 5.79 5.71
C LYS A 105 4.72 4.29 5.48
N PHE A 106 5.64 3.51 6.06
CA PHE A 106 5.61 2.05 5.99
C PHE A 106 4.41 1.47 6.76
N ALA A 107 4.14 1.92 7.98
CA ALA A 107 3.00 1.48 8.78
C ALA A 107 1.66 1.76 8.09
N LEU A 108 1.51 2.92 7.44
CA LEU A 108 0.33 3.28 6.65
C LEU A 108 0.24 2.48 5.34
N SER A 109 1.35 2.04 4.74
CA SER A 109 1.30 1.21 3.53
C SER A 109 0.88 -0.23 3.83
N ILE A 110 1.26 -0.75 5.00
CA ILE A 110 0.85 -2.09 5.47
C ILE A 110 -0.43 -2.09 6.30
N ARG A 111 -1.00 -0.91 6.60
CA ARG A 111 -2.23 -0.72 7.41
C ARG A 111 -2.09 -1.29 8.82
N ALA A 112 -0.92 -1.11 9.44
CA ALA A 112 -0.57 -1.68 10.74
C ALA A 112 -1.58 -1.34 11.85
N TYR A 113 -2.12 -0.11 11.85
CA TYR A 113 -3.06 0.38 12.86
C TYR A 113 -4.53 0.30 12.46
N SER A 114 -4.82 -0.23 11.26
CA SER A 114 -6.21 -0.48 10.85
C SER A 114 -6.97 -1.38 11.83
N PRO A 115 -6.38 -2.46 12.38
CA PRO A 115 -7.03 -3.27 13.41
C PRO A 115 -7.36 -2.48 14.69
N SER A 116 -6.47 -1.58 15.15
CA SER A 116 -6.71 -0.76 16.35
C SER A 116 -7.90 0.19 16.15
N VAL A 117 -7.97 0.86 14.99
CA VAL A 117 -9.11 1.71 14.65
C VAL A 117 -10.40 0.88 14.55
N GLN A 118 -10.33 -0.31 13.94
CA GLN A 118 -11.48 -1.21 13.84
C GLN A 118 -11.93 -1.75 15.20
N MET A 119 -11.02 -1.98 16.14
CA MET A 119 -11.34 -2.40 17.51
C MET A 119 -12.25 -1.37 18.18
N PHE A 120 -11.93 -0.07 18.11
CA PHE A 120 -12.79 0.97 18.67
C PHE A 120 -14.16 1.05 17.98
N GLN A 121 -14.21 0.82 16.67
CA GLN A 121 -15.47 0.75 15.95
C GLN A 121 -16.34 -0.43 16.40
N GLN A 122 -15.71 -1.57 16.72
CA GLN A 122 -16.43 -2.72 17.26
C GLN A 122 -16.96 -2.42 18.66
N ILE A 123 -16.16 -1.77 19.51
CA ILE A 123 -16.61 -1.31 20.85
C ILE A 123 -17.81 -0.35 20.70
N ALA A 124 -17.77 0.56 19.73
CA ALA A 124 -18.89 1.46 19.45
C ALA A 124 -20.14 0.75 18.89
N ALA A 125 -19.97 -0.41 18.25
CA ALA A 125 -21.10 -1.22 17.78
C ALA A 125 -21.84 -1.92 18.93
N ASP A 126 -21.10 -2.32 19.98
CA ASP A 126 -21.67 -2.91 21.21
C ASP A 126 -22.31 -1.83 22.12
N GLU A 127 -21.88 -0.58 21.97
CA GLU A 127 -22.40 0.61 22.66
C GLU A 127 -23.02 1.60 21.65
N PRO A 128 -24.13 1.24 20.98
CA PRO A 128 -24.59 1.96 19.80
C PRO A 128 -24.99 3.41 20.11
N PRO A 129 -24.63 4.35 19.24
CA PRO A 129 -25.04 5.74 19.40
C PRO A 129 -26.56 5.91 19.31
N PRO A 130 -27.09 7.00 19.88
CA PRO A 130 -28.41 7.48 19.51
C PRO A 130 -28.52 7.69 17.99
N GLU A 131 -29.72 7.55 17.44
CA GLU A 131 -29.94 7.61 15.99
C GLU A 131 -29.42 8.92 15.38
N GLY A 132 -28.71 8.80 14.25
CA GLY A 132 -28.27 9.94 13.45
C GLY A 132 -27.00 10.64 13.94
N CYS A 133 -26.31 10.14 14.97
CA CYS A 133 -25.15 10.83 15.53
C CYS A 133 -23.82 10.53 14.84
N SER A 134 -23.13 11.59 14.40
CA SER A 134 -21.76 11.56 13.88
C SER A 134 -20.71 11.41 14.98
N ALA A 135 -21.00 11.96 16.17
CA ALA A 135 -20.24 11.83 17.39
C ALA A 135 -21.18 11.76 18.58
N PHE A 136 -20.79 11.01 19.62
CA PHE A 136 -21.60 10.84 20.82
C PHE A 136 -20.74 10.65 22.05
N VAL A 137 -21.32 10.93 23.20
CA VAL A 137 -20.65 10.86 24.50
C VAL A 137 -21.33 9.82 25.37
N VAL A 138 -20.53 8.98 26.01
CA VAL A 138 -20.95 8.00 27.00
C VAL A 138 -20.50 8.47 28.38
N ILE A 139 -21.46 8.62 29.29
CA ILE A 139 -21.22 8.99 30.68
C ILE A 139 -21.89 7.93 31.51
N HIS A 140 -21.16 6.95 32.05
CA HIS A 140 -21.66 5.89 32.94
C HIS A 140 -22.99 5.29 32.43
N GLU A 141 -22.96 4.57 31.31
CA GLU A 141 -24.11 3.89 30.66
C GLU A 141 -25.20 4.78 30.03
N LYS A 142 -25.02 6.12 30.01
CA LYS A 142 -25.93 7.01 29.26
C LYS A 142 -25.22 7.69 28.11
N TYR A 143 -25.90 7.65 26.98
CA TYR A 143 -25.47 8.16 25.69
C TYR A 143 -26.13 9.51 25.42
N THR A 144 -25.38 10.46 24.87
CA THR A 144 -25.95 11.68 24.31
C THR A 144 -25.13 12.17 23.13
N CYS A 145 -25.81 12.75 22.15
CA CYS A 145 -25.19 13.46 21.03
C CYS A 145 -25.41 14.97 21.13
N LYS A 146 -25.90 15.45 22.28
CA LYS A 146 -26.17 16.86 22.53
C LYS A 146 -25.25 17.36 23.63
N THR A 147 -24.45 18.36 23.30
CA THR A 147 -23.53 19.01 24.24
C THR A 147 -24.25 19.57 25.47
N ASN A 148 -25.47 20.06 25.30
CA ASN A 148 -26.29 20.63 26.39
C ASN A 148 -26.69 19.60 27.46
N GLU A 149 -26.77 18.32 27.12
CA GLU A 149 -27.19 17.26 28.04
C GLU A 149 -26.04 16.74 28.93
N ILE A 150 -24.79 16.99 28.53
CA ILE A 150 -23.58 16.51 29.25
C ILE A 150 -23.62 16.93 30.72
N LYS A 151 -23.92 18.21 31.01
CA LYS A 151 -24.00 18.74 32.38
C LYS A 151 -25.08 18.04 33.21
N LYS A 152 -26.21 17.67 32.58
CA LYS A 152 -27.33 16.96 33.25
C LYS A 152 -26.94 15.53 33.58
N LEU A 153 -26.24 14.84 32.68
CA LEU A 153 -25.79 13.46 32.86
C LEU A 153 -24.68 13.36 33.91
N LEU A 154 -23.74 14.30 33.92
CA LEU A 154 -22.65 14.35 34.92
C LEU A 154 -23.17 14.41 36.36
N LYS A 155 -24.21 15.20 36.64
CA LYS A 155 -24.84 15.28 37.97
C LYS A 155 -25.36 13.94 38.50
N LYS A 156 -25.67 13.00 37.61
CA LYS A 156 -26.18 11.65 37.96
C LYS A 156 -25.13 10.56 37.73
N ALA A 157 -23.89 10.90 37.36
CA ALA A 157 -22.86 9.92 37.01
C ALA A 157 -22.42 9.08 38.23
N THR A 158 -22.26 9.71 39.40
CA THR A 158 -21.86 9.01 40.64
C THR A 158 -22.85 7.97 41.13
N LYS A 159 -24.11 8.00 40.65
CA LYS A 159 -25.15 7.01 40.97
C LYS A 159 -25.13 5.78 40.05
N ARG A 160 -24.25 5.78 39.05
CA ARG A 160 -24.19 4.77 37.98
C ARG A 160 -22.81 4.12 37.97
N PRO A 161 -22.70 2.85 37.58
CA PRO A 161 -21.44 2.14 37.60
C PRO A 161 -20.41 2.88 36.74
N ARG A 162 -19.17 2.93 37.25
CA ARG A 162 -18.05 3.52 36.53
C ARG A 162 -17.72 2.61 35.34
N PRO A 163 -17.63 3.14 34.11
CA PRO A 163 -17.32 2.33 32.94
C PRO A 163 -15.89 1.78 33.02
N TYR A 164 -15.70 0.60 32.46
CA TYR A 164 -14.37 0.01 32.30
C TYR A 164 -13.60 0.74 31.19
N LEU A 165 -12.34 1.06 31.47
CA LEU A 165 -11.42 1.67 30.51
C LEU A 165 -10.42 0.62 30.04
N PHE A 166 -10.30 0.48 28.72
CA PHE A 166 -9.37 -0.44 28.10
C PHE A 166 -7.95 0.13 28.14
N LYS A 167 -6.94 -0.75 28.09
CA LYS A 167 -5.53 -0.33 28.06
C LYS A 167 -5.20 0.58 26.87
N GLY A 168 -5.88 0.38 25.74
CA GLY A 168 -5.71 1.19 24.53
C GLY A 168 -6.49 2.52 24.55
N ASP A 169 -7.29 2.81 25.57
CA ASP A 169 -8.08 4.04 25.61
C ASP A 169 -7.19 5.28 25.75
N HIS A 170 -7.45 6.29 24.91
CA HIS A 170 -6.75 7.57 24.96
C HIS A 170 -7.36 8.45 26.05
N LYS A 171 -6.70 8.53 27.21
CA LYS A 171 -7.14 9.36 28.35
C LYS A 171 -6.55 10.75 28.26
N PHE A 172 -7.35 11.79 28.38
CA PHE A 172 -6.86 13.17 28.41
C PHE A 172 -5.90 13.37 29.59
N PRO A 173 -4.75 14.04 29.40
CA PRO A 173 -3.77 14.21 30.47
C PRO A 173 -4.35 15.09 31.59
N THR A 174 -4.58 14.50 32.75
CA THR A 174 -5.07 15.17 33.98
C THR A 174 -4.33 14.64 35.20
N LEU A 175 -4.20 15.44 36.26
CA LEU A 175 -3.53 15.03 37.51
C LEU A 175 -4.41 14.12 38.38
N LYS A 176 -5.73 14.28 38.30
CA LYS A 176 -6.71 13.50 39.06
C LYS A 176 -7.42 12.47 38.20
N GLU A 177 -7.59 11.26 38.74
CA GLU A 177 -8.34 10.18 38.10
C GLU A 177 -9.70 9.87 38.77
N ASP A 178 -10.02 10.52 39.90
CA ASP A 178 -11.21 10.20 40.70
C ASP A 178 -12.54 10.81 40.18
N GLY A 179 -12.49 11.56 39.09
CA GLY A 179 -13.67 12.20 38.49
C GLY A 179 -14.61 11.22 37.75
N PRO A 180 -15.86 11.63 37.44
CA PRO A 180 -16.74 10.92 36.52
C PRO A 180 -16.07 10.68 35.16
N VAL A 181 -16.21 9.48 34.62
CA VAL A 181 -15.62 9.11 33.33
C VAL A 181 -16.54 9.52 32.19
N VAL A 182 -15.97 10.21 31.20
CA VAL A 182 -16.65 10.69 30.01
C VAL A 182 -15.91 10.22 28.78
N ILE A 183 -16.54 9.34 28.00
CA ILE A 183 -15.95 8.74 26.80
C ILE A 183 -16.58 9.41 25.58
N LEU A 184 -15.77 10.07 24.76
CA LEU A 184 -16.18 10.60 23.46
C LEU A 184 -15.90 9.56 22.38
N TYR A 185 -16.92 9.25 21.61
CA TYR A 185 -16.82 8.50 20.36
C TYR A 185 -16.96 9.48 19.21
N ALA A 186 -15.88 9.69 18.47
CA ALA A 186 -15.89 10.62 17.34
C ALA A 186 -14.80 10.32 16.29
N GLU A 187 -15.00 10.84 15.09
CA GLU A 187 -13.99 10.85 14.03
C GLU A 187 -13.10 12.09 14.22
N MET A 188 -11.83 11.86 14.56
CA MET A 188 -10.86 12.93 14.74
C MET A 188 -10.76 13.80 13.48
N GLY A 189 -10.65 15.11 13.67
CA GLY A 189 -10.48 16.06 12.58
C GLY A 189 -11.80 16.58 12.00
N THR A 190 -12.96 16.14 12.50
CA THR A 190 -14.29 16.61 12.07
C THR A 190 -14.82 17.76 12.92
N LYS A 191 -15.72 18.57 12.36
CA LYS A 191 -16.36 19.68 13.09
C LYS A 191 -17.16 19.21 14.31
N ASP A 192 -17.81 18.06 14.21
CA ASP A 192 -18.59 17.51 15.33
C ASP A 192 -17.69 17.03 16.47
N PHE A 193 -16.54 16.43 16.14
CA PHE A 193 -15.50 16.15 17.13
C PHE A 193 -15.09 17.42 17.90
N VAL A 194 -14.79 18.51 17.20
CA VAL A 194 -14.35 19.78 17.83
C VAL A 194 -15.38 20.34 18.80
N LYS A 195 -16.67 20.30 18.45
CA LYS A 195 -17.76 20.78 19.34
C LYS A 195 -17.75 20.08 20.70
N PHE A 196 -17.60 18.76 20.71
CA PHE A 196 -17.52 17.99 21.97
C PHE A 196 -16.17 18.17 22.64
N HIS A 197 -15.09 18.07 21.87
CA HIS A 197 -13.74 18.13 22.38
C HIS A 197 -13.48 19.41 23.17
N ASN A 198 -13.84 20.59 22.66
CA ASN A 198 -13.66 21.86 23.36
C ASN A 198 -14.34 21.88 24.74
N ILE A 199 -15.53 21.31 24.84
CA ILE A 199 -16.32 21.28 26.08
C ILE A 199 -15.73 20.26 27.07
N LEU A 200 -15.24 19.13 26.58
CA LEU A 200 -14.71 18.06 27.41
C LEU A 200 -13.29 18.34 27.87
N SER A 201 -12.44 18.89 27.01
CA SER A 201 -11.07 19.28 27.37
C SER A 201 -11.05 20.40 28.40
N GLU A 202 -11.91 21.41 28.27
CA GLU A 202 -12.03 22.48 29.27
C GLU A 202 -12.42 21.93 30.66
N ARG A 203 -13.34 20.97 30.71
CA ARG A 203 -13.74 20.33 31.98
C ARG A 203 -12.67 19.39 32.53
N ALA A 204 -11.96 18.68 31.67
CA ALA A 204 -10.87 17.81 32.07
C ALA A 204 -9.69 18.63 32.63
N GLN A 205 -9.37 19.77 32.03
CA GLN A 205 -8.36 20.72 32.54
C GLN A 205 -8.72 21.28 33.92
N LYS A 206 -10.01 21.47 34.21
CA LYS A 206 -10.51 21.84 35.54
C LYS A 206 -10.60 20.65 36.51
N GLU A 207 -10.13 19.47 36.10
CA GLU A 207 -10.16 18.22 36.87
C GLU A 207 -11.58 17.78 37.28
N GLU A 208 -12.61 18.21 36.53
CA GLU A 208 -14.01 17.87 36.82
C GLU A 208 -14.39 16.47 36.33
N ILE A 209 -13.70 15.97 35.29
CA ILE A 209 -14.01 14.71 34.61
C ILE A 209 -12.73 13.99 34.18
N VAL A 210 -12.83 12.67 34.03
CA VAL A 210 -11.84 11.86 33.30
C VAL A 210 -12.31 11.76 31.86
N TYR A 211 -11.67 12.49 30.95
CA TYR A 211 -12.03 12.53 29.53
C TYR A 211 -11.27 11.46 28.76
N VAL A 212 -11.98 10.64 27.98
CA VAL A 212 -11.42 9.58 27.14
C VAL A 212 -11.91 9.73 25.71
N LEU A 213 -11.05 9.49 24.73
CA LEU A 213 -11.42 9.45 23.31
C LEU A 213 -11.31 8.03 22.76
N ARG A 214 -12.38 7.57 22.10
CA ARG A 214 -12.40 6.36 21.28
C ARG A 214 -12.73 6.74 19.83
N HIS A 215 -12.03 6.10 18.88
CA HIS A 215 -12.27 6.34 17.46
C HIS A 215 -13.64 5.80 17.03
N TYR A 216 -14.44 6.65 16.39
CA TYR A 216 -15.74 6.27 15.83
C TYR A 216 -15.98 6.98 14.51
N VAL A 217 -16.42 6.23 13.50
CA VAL A 217 -16.79 6.77 12.19
C VAL A 217 -18.18 6.29 11.90
N GLN A 218 -19.15 7.21 11.88
CA GLN A 218 -20.57 6.90 11.71
C GLN A 218 -20.87 6.15 10.42
N LYS A 219 -20.18 6.51 9.33
CA LYS A 219 -20.38 5.92 8.00
C LYS A 219 -19.04 5.46 7.45
N PRO A 220 -18.55 4.27 7.84
CA PRO A 220 -17.34 3.69 7.27
C PRO A 220 -17.47 3.53 5.75
N LYS A 221 -16.34 3.58 5.04
CA LYS A 221 -16.32 3.32 3.59
C LYS A 221 -16.83 1.89 3.33
N SER A 222 -17.64 1.70 2.28
CA SER A 222 -18.16 0.37 1.90
C SER A 222 -17.07 -0.59 1.42
N ARG A 223 -15.95 -0.05 0.92
CA ARG A 223 -14.81 -0.84 0.45
C ARG A 223 -14.12 -1.54 1.64
N LYS A 224 -13.90 -2.86 1.49
CA LYS A 224 -13.10 -3.65 2.43
C LYS A 224 -11.66 -3.18 2.48
N MET A 225 -11.03 -3.33 3.65
CA MET A 225 -9.62 -3.04 3.80
C MET A 225 -8.78 -4.04 3.00
N TYR A 226 -7.90 -3.57 2.10
CA TYR A 226 -6.88 -4.43 1.51
C TYR A 226 -5.65 -4.45 2.41
N LEU A 227 -5.16 -5.65 2.69
CA LEU A 227 -4.02 -5.87 3.56
C LEU A 227 -2.76 -6.06 2.71
N SER A 228 -1.61 -5.75 3.29
CA SER A 228 -0.29 -6.00 2.72
C SER A 228 0.50 -6.91 3.69
N GLY A 229 1.71 -7.32 3.31
CA GLY A 229 2.58 -8.13 4.18
C GLY A 229 2.35 -9.64 4.06
N TYR A 230 1.68 -10.09 3.00
CA TYR A 230 1.56 -11.50 2.64
C TYR A 230 2.36 -11.81 1.37
N GLY A 231 2.85 -13.04 1.25
CA GLY A 231 3.42 -13.59 0.02
C GLY A 231 2.38 -14.37 -0.77
N VAL A 232 2.53 -14.38 -2.09
CA VAL A 232 1.74 -15.24 -3.00
C VAL A 232 2.72 -16.11 -3.74
N GLU A 233 2.45 -17.40 -3.77
CA GLU A 233 3.21 -18.37 -4.54
C GLU A 233 2.35 -18.98 -5.64
N LEU A 234 2.98 -19.26 -6.79
CA LEU A 234 2.41 -20.07 -7.85
C LEU A 234 3.14 -21.41 -7.86
N ALA A 235 2.57 -22.39 -7.15
CA ALA A 235 3.16 -23.71 -7.03
C ALA A 235 2.90 -24.54 -8.31
N ILE A 236 3.98 -25.04 -8.92
CA ILE A 236 3.91 -25.97 -10.05
C ILE A 236 3.57 -27.36 -9.49
N LYS A 237 2.35 -27.84 -9.74
CA LYS A 237 1.87 -29.13 -9.21
C LYS A 237 2.39 -30.35 -9.97
N SER A 238 2.82 -30.18 -11.22
CA SER A 238 3.28 -31.30 -12.04
C SER A 238 4.37 -30.83 -12.98
N THR A 239 5.57 -31.33 -12.73
CA THR A 239 6.77 -31.14 -13.57
C THR A 239 6.91 -32.23 -14.63
N GLU A 240 6.02 -33.22 -14.61
CA GLU A 240 5.97 -34.38 -15.49
C GLU A 240 4.65 -34.41 -16.26
N TYR A 241 4.49 -33.55 -17.26
CA TYR A 241 3.46 -33.79 -18.29
C TYR A 241 4.11 -33.80 -19.66
N LYS A 242 4.08 -34.99 -20.26
CA LYS A 242 4.34 -35.24 -21.67
C LYS A 242 3.46 -34.30 -22.50
N ALA A 243 4.09 -33.56 -23.40
CA ALA A 243 3.43 -32.74 -24.39
C ALA A 243 2.43 -33.60 -25.18
N VAL A 244 1.15 -33.30 -25.03
CA VAL A 244 0.20 -33.44 -26.14
C VAL A 244 -0.05 -32.02 -26.59
N ASP A 245 0.58 -31.68 -27.70
CA ASP A 245 0.45 -30.41 -28.41
C ASP A 245 -0.98 -30.30 -28.96
N ASP A 246 -1.80 -29.47 -28.31
CA ASP A 246 -3.18 -29.17 -28.70
C ASP A 246 -3.30 -27.73 -29.24
N THR A 247 -2.41 -27.31 -30.14
CA THR A 247 -2.57 -26.02 -30.85
C THR A 247 -2.41 -26.10 -32.36
N GLN A 248 -3.41 -26.66 -33.03
CA GLN A 248 -3.85 -26.09 -34.31
C GLN A 248 -4.72 -24.85 -34.04
N VAL A 249 -4.10 -23.68 -33.88
CA VAL A 249 -4.84 -22.41 -33.94
C VAL A 249 -4.66 -21.83 -35.34
N LYS A 250 -5.75 -21.87 -36.11
CA LYS A 250 -5.88 -21.32 -37.45
C LYS A 250 -5.54 -19.82 -37.46
N GLY A 251 -4.79 -19.41 -38.47
CA GLY A 251 -4.26 -18.06 -38.61
C GLY A 251 -5.32 -16.96 -38.78
N ALA A 252 -4.93 -15.75 -38.40
CA ALA A 252 -5.46 -14.52 -38.96
C ALA A 252 -4.51 -13.35 -38.65
N ASN A 253 -4.11 -12.69 -39.75
CA ASN A 253 -3.83 -11.27 -39.94
C ASN A 253 -2.50 -10.67 -39.45
N GLU A 254 -1.65 -10.47 -40.45
CA GLU A 254 -0.61 -9.46 -40.54
C GLU A 254 -1.18 -8.05 -40.30
N THR A 255 -0.66 -7.34 -39.31
CA THR A 255 -0.69 -5.87 -39.26
C THR A 255 0.72 -5.38 -39.02
N LYS A 256 1.21 -4.56 -39.95
CA LYS A 256 2.49 -3.84 -39.84
C LYS A 256 2.42 -2.90 -38.64
N GLU A 257 3.25 -3.16 -37.64
CA GLU A 257 3.45 -2.28 -36.49
C GLU A 257 4.61 -1.34 -36.81
N GLU A 258 4.31 -0.03 -36.89
CA GLU A 258 5.30 1.04 -36.97
C GLU A 258 5.87 1.32 -35.57
N GLU A 259 7.14 1.72 -35.55
CA GLU A 259 8.02 1.81 -34.39
C GLU A 259 7.66 2.96 -33.44
N ASP A 260 7.44 2.67 -32.16
CA ASP A 260 7.65 3.64 -31.08
C ASP A 260 8.99 3.32 -30.39
N GLU A 261 9.99 4.13 -30.72
CA GLU A 261 11.27 4.19 -30.02
C GLU A 261 11.10 5.07 -28.78
N GLU A 262 10.95 4.50 -27.59
CA GLU A 262 11.37 5.18 -26.35
C GLU A 262 11.56 4.17 -25.20
N GLU A 263 12.82 4.08 -24.74
CA GLU A 263 13.31 3.51 -23.48
C GLU A 263 12.83 2.09 -23.07
N GLU A 264 13.23 1.05 -23.81
CA GLU A 264 13.20 -0.33 -23.28
C GLU A 264 14.40 -0.57 -22.35
N GLU A 265 14.14 -0.87 -21.07
CA GLU A 265 15.13 -1.30 -20.08
C GLU A 265 16.09 -2.39 -20.63
N GLU A 266 17.36 -2.36 -20.20
CA GLU A 266 18.37 -3.43 -20.39
C GLU A 266 17.92 -4.74 -19.73
N SER A 267 16.91 -5.40 -20.32
CA SER A 267 16.48 -6.73 -19.91
C SER A 267 17.29 -7.77 -20.69
N ASP A 268 18.03 -8.57 -19.93
CA ASP A 268 18.66 -9.79 -20.44
C ASP A 268 17.57 -10.82 -20.77
N VAL A 269 17.48 -11.19 -22.04
CA VAL A 269 16.59 -12.26 -22.52
C VAL A 269 17.49 -13.42 -22.99
N GLN A 270 17.49 -14.53 -22.23
CA GLN A 270 18.24 -15.76 -22.55
C GLN A 270 19.77 -15.62 -22.68
N GLY A 271 20.37 -14.59 -22.07
CA GLY A 271 21.80 -14.27 -22.15
C GLY A 271 22.14 -13.20 -23.19
N PHE A 272 21.14 -12.65 -23.88
CA PHE A 272 21.32 -11.60 -24.88
C PHE A 272 20.92 -10.23 -24.32
N LEU A 273 21.84 -9.27 -24.45
CA LEU A 273 21.60 -7.86 -24.12
C LEU A 273 21.07 -7.13 -25.36
N PHE A 274 19.77 -7.22 -25.60
CA PHE A 274 19.14 -6.66 -26.80
C PHE A 274 19.32 -5.15 -26.96
N GLY A 275 19.45 -4.40 -25.86
CA GLY A 275 19.79 -2.97 -25.91
C GLY A 275 21.14 -2.72 -26.58
N LYS A 276 22.19 -3.46 -26.17
CA LYS A 276 23.53 -3.37 -26.78
C LYS A 276 23.56 -3.93 -28.20
N LEU A 277 22.84 -5.02 -28.47
CA LEU A 277 22.79 -5.61 -29.81
C LEU A 277 22.14 -4.67 -30.83
N LYS A 278 21.06 -3.98 -30.45
CA LYS A 278 20.41 -2.95 -31.30
C LYS A 278 21.34 -1.76 -31.56
N GLN A 279 22.16 -1.37 -30.58
CA GLN A 279 23.16 -0.29 -30.76
C GLN A 279 24.32 -0.69 -31.68
N MET A 280 24.80 -1.94 -31.58
CA MET A 280 25.93 -2.43 -32.39
C MET A 280 25.54 -2.82 -33.82
N HIS A 281 24.29 -3.26 -34.03
CA HIS A 281 23.77 -3.69 -35.32
C HIS A 281 22.43 -2.99 -35.65
N PRO A 282 22.47 -1.69 -36.00
CA PRO A 282 21.26 -0.92 -36.32
C PRO A 282 20.51 -1.46 -37.55
N ASP A 283 21.25 -2.06 -38.49
CA ASP A 283 20.75 -2.70 -39.71
C ASP A 283 19.91 -3.96 -39.45
N LEU A 284 20.08 -4.59 -38.29
CA LEU A 284 19.37 -5.80 -37.89
C LEU A 284 18.26 -5.55 -36.86
N LYS A 285 17.85 -4.29 -36.64
CA LYS A 285 16.87 -3.91 -35.61
C LYS A 285 15.58 -4.75 -35.65
N ASN A 286 14.98 -4.92 -36.83
CA ASN A 286 13.76 -5.72 -37.01
C ASN A 286 13.98 -7.21 -36.71
N ASN A 287 15.08 -7.78 -37.19
CA ASN A 287 15.45 -9.17 -36.94
C ASN A 287 15.74 -9.41 -35.46
N LEU A 288 16.34 -8.44 -34.75
CA LEU A 288 16.59 -8.50 -33.32
C LEU A 288 15.28 -8.43 -32.51
N ILE A 289 14.29 -7.67 -32.97
CA ILE A 289 12.95 -7.64 -32.36
C ILE A 289 12.24 -8.98 -32.55
N GLU A 290 12.25 -9.53 -33.76
CA GLU A 290 11.66 -10.83 -34.06
C GLU A 290 12.36 -11.96 -33.28
N PHE A 291 13.69 -11.93 -33.21
CA PHE A 291 14.46 -12.89 -32.43
C PHE A 291 14.19 -12.77 -30.93
N LYS A 292 14.08 -11.55 -30.38
CA LYS A 292 13.67 -11.31 -28.98
C LYS A 292 12.29 -11.93 -28.72
N LYS A 293 11.34 -11.72 -29.63
CA LYS A 293 9.98 -12.27 -29.54
C LYS A 293 10.00 -13.81 -29.58
N HIS A 294 10.70 -14.40 -30.55
CA HIS A 294 10.86 -15.84 -30.66
C HIS A 294 11.46 -16.43 -29.36
N LEU A 295 12.52 -15.84 -28.83
CA LEU A 295 13.12 -16.30 -27.57
C LEU A 295 12.14 -16.25 -26.39
N ILE A 296 11.32 -15.21 -26.27
CA ILE A 296 10.30 -15.10 -25.22
C ILE A 296 9.26 -16.21 -25.38
N GLU A 297 8.77 -16.43 -26.61
CA GLU A 297 7.77 -17.46 -26.92
C GLU A 297 8.32 -18.87 -26.67
N THR A 298 9.57 -19.14 -27.05
CA THR A 298 10.20 -20.46 -26.81
C THR A 298 10.59 -20.68 -25.35
N THR A 299 10.84 -19.62 -24.58
CA THR A 299 11.25 -19.72 -23.16
C THR A 299 10.10 -20.13 -22.24
N ASN A 300 8.84 -19.96 -22.66
CA ASN A 300 7.69 -20.45 -21.91
C ASN A 300 7.55 -21.98 -21.91
N ASN A 301 8.36 -22.70 -22.70
CA ASN A 301 8.47 -24.14 -22.58
C ASN A 301 9.27 -24.46 -21.31
N MET A 302 8.56 -24.78 -20.22
CA MET A 302 9.13 -25.30 -18.95
C MET A 302 9.69 -26.72 -19.17
N GLU A 303 10.68 -26.85 -20.04
CA GLU A 303 11.37 -28.12 -20.28
C GLU A 303 12.17 -28.52 -19.02
N PRO A 304 12.08 -29.78 -18.56
CA PRO A 304 12.77 -30.22 -17.36
C PRO A 304 14.30 -30.05 -17.46
N LEU A 305 14.91 -29.51 -16.41
CA LEU A 305 16.37 -29.47 -16.29
C LEU A 305 16.95 -30.85 -16.02
N LYS A 306 18.13 -31.11 -16.57
CA LYS A 306 18.87 -32.35 -16.29
C LYS A 306 19.49 -32.30 -14.90
N VAL A 307 19.66 -33.48 -14.29
CA VAL A 307 20.15 -33.60 -12.90
C VAL A 307 21.48 -32.89 -12.66
N TRP A 308 22.43 -32.99 -13.60
CA TRP A 308 23.73 -32.31 -13.48
C TRP A 308 23.64 -30.80 -13.67
N GLU A 309 22.69 -30.30 -14.46
CA GLU A 309 22.50 -28.86 -14.66
C GLU A 309 21.96 -28.18 -13.38
N MET A 310 21.38 -28.96 -12.46
CA MET A 310 20.87 -28.44 -11.19
C MET A 310 21.93 -28.32 -10.09
N GLN A 311 23.10 -28.97 -10.23
CA GLN A 311 24.11 -29.01 -9.16
C GLN A 311 24.74 -27.63 -8.89
N ASP A 312 24.98 -26.85 -9.94
CA ASP A 312 25.70 -25.57 -9.84
C ASP A 312 24.78 -24.34 -9.88
N LEU A 313 23.45 -24.51 -9.89
CA LEU A 313 22.49 -23.41 -10.08
C LEU A 313 22.65 -22.28 -9.04
N SER A 314 22.93 -22.63 -7.78
CA SER A 314 23.14 -21.64 -6.71
C SER A 314 24.39 -20.81 -6.96
N PHE A 315 25.49 -21.43 -7.37
CA PHE A 315 26.73 -20.75 -7.75
C PHE A 315 26.54 -19.90 -9.00
N GLN A 316 25.83 -20.40 -10.01
CA GLN A 316 25.51 -19.67 -11.24
C GLN A 316 24.65 -18.43 -10.96
N ALA A 317 23.64 -18.55 -10.10
CA ALA A 317 22.85 -17.41 -9.63
C ALA A 317 23.71 -16.38 -8.89
N ALA A 318 24.58 -16.84 -7.98
CA ALA A 318 25.51 -15.96 -7.27
C ALA A 318 26.46 -15.24 -8.24
N THR A 319 27.05 -15.95 -9.21
CA THR A 319 27.89 -15.34 -10.26
C THR A 319 27.11 -14.29 -11.02
N ARG A 320 25.86 -14.56 -11.40
CA ARG A 320 25.02 -13.59 -12.14
C ARG A 320 24.80 -12.31 -11.34
N ILE A 321 24.53 -12.43 -10.05
CA ILE A 321 24.29 -11.29 -9.17
C ILE A 321 25.59 -10.50 -8.96
N MET A 322 26.70 -11.18 -8.68
CA MET A 322 28.00 -10.55 -8.41
C MET A 322 28.63 -9.90 -9.64
N SER A 323 28.34 -10.41 -10.85
CA SER A 323 28.80 -9.82 -12.12
C SER A 323 27.94 -8.65 -12.60
N THR A 324 26.80 -8.41 -11.97
CA THR A 324 25.89 -7.30 -12.30
C THR A 324 26.39 -6.01 -11.63
N PRO A 325 26.20 -4.82 -12.24
CA PRO A 325 26.46 -3.55 -11.57
C PRO A 325 25.81 -3.47 -10.19
N ILE A 326 26.51 -2.85 -9.23
CA ILE A 326 26.10 -2.81 -7.81
C ILE A 326 24.67 -2.28 -7.63
N TYR A 327 24.26 -1.29 -8.44
CA TYR A 327 22.93 -0.69 -8.38
C TYR A 327 21.81 -1.65 -8.82
N ASP A 328 22.12 -2.64 -9.66
CA ASP A 328 21.14 -3.60 -10.20
C ASP A 328 21.20 -4.98 -9.53
N ALA A 329 22.23 -5.25 -8.72
CA ALA A 329 22.43 -6.55 -8.08
C ALA A 329 21.20 -7.02 -7.27
N LEU A 330 20.55 -6.11 -6.52
CA LEU A 330 19.32 -6.43 -5.78
C LEU A 330 18.10 -6.62 -6.70
N LYS A 331 18.01 -5.91 -7.83
CA LYS A 331 16.95 -6.08 -8.82
C LYS A 331 17.06 -7.47 -9.47
N VAL A 332 18.28 -7.88 -9.83
CA VAL A 332 18.58 -9.20 -10.39
C VAL A 332 18.32 -10.30 -9.36
N MET A 333 18.78 -10.13 -8.11
CA MET A 333 18.51 -11.08 -7.04
C MET A 333 17.00 -11.29 -6.82
N LYS A 334 16.23 -10.19 -6.79
CA LYS A 334 14.77 -10.24 -6.66
C LYS A 334 14.12 -10.97 -7.83
N ASP A 335 14.53 -10.68 -9.07
CA ASP A 335 13.98 -11.34 -10.25
C ASP A 335 14.29 -12.84 -10.27
N ILE A 336 15.53 -13.24 -9.95
CA ILE A 336 15.90 -14.66 -9.84
C ILE A 336 15.06 -15.35 -8.75
N ALA A 337 14.90 -14.73 -7.59
CA ALA A 337 14.15 -15.32 -6.48
C ALA A 337 12.64 -15.43 -6.76
N GLN A 338 12.04 -14.43 -7.42
CA GLN A 338 10.60 -14.39 -7.70
C GLN A 338 10.21 -15.21 -8.93
N ASN A 339 11.10 -15.33 -9.92
CA ASN A 339 10.83 -15.97 -11.20
C ASN A 339 11.73 -17.20 -11.44
N PHE A 340 12.21 -17.85 -10.37
CA PHE A 340 13.24 -18.89 -10.46
C PHE A 340 12.96 -19.97 -11.51
N PRO A 341 11.76 -20.60 -11.59
CA PRO A 341 11.50 -21.65 -12.58
C PRO A 341 11.70 -21.18 -14.03
N ILE A 342 11.37 -19.92 -14.33
CA ILE A 342 11.53 -19.31 -15.66
C ILE A 342 13.00 -18.98 -15.92
N ARG A 343 13.72 -18.53 -14.88
CA ARG A 343 15.13 -18.11 -14.99
C ARG A 343 16.11 -19.27 -14.98
N ALA A 344 15.74 -20.42 -14.39
CA ALA A 344 16.64 -21.55 -14.14
C ALA A 344 17.44 -21.96 -15.39
N ARG A 345 16.80 -22.05 -16.57
CA ARG A 345 17.48 -22.42 -17.82
C ARG A 345 18.53 -21.42 -18.29
N SER A 346 18.29 -20.13 -18.07
CA SER A 346 19.28 -19.10 -18.41
C SER A 346 20.49 -19.16 -17.48
N LEU A 347 20.28 -19.53 -16.21
CA LEU A 347 21.33 -19.65 -15.21
C LEU A 347 22.30 -20.80 -15.52
N THR A 348 21.82 -21.92 -16.06
CA THR A 348 22.66 -23.09 -16.40
C THR A 348 23.77 -22.77 -17.41
N ARG A 349 23.65 -21.67 -18.17
CA ARG A 349 24.63 -21.24 -19.17
C ARG A 349 25.75 -20.38 -18.59
N ILE A 350 25.62 -19.96 -17.33
CA ILE A 350 26.58 -19.04 -16.71
C ILE A 350 27.81 -19.83 -16.24
N PRO A 351 29.02 -19.45 -16.66
CA PRO A 351 30.24 -20.09 -16.17
C PRO A 351 30.45 -19.74 -14.69
N VAL A 352 30.80 -20.74 -13.88
CA VAL A 352 31.15 -20.54 -12.47
C VAL A 352 32.66 -20.43 -12.35
N ASP A 353 33.13 -19.33 -11.75
CA ASP A 353 34.54 -19.18 -11.39
C ASP A 353 34.88 -20.11 -10.21
N LYS A 354 35.85 -21.00 -10.43
CA LYS A 354 36.35 -21.94 -9.41
C LYS A 354 36.88 -21.24 -8.17
N LYS A 355 37.40 -20.02 -8.30
CA LYS A 355 37.86 -19.24 -7.14
C LYS A 355 36.69 -18.85 -6.25
N MET A 356 35.63 -18.29 -6.85
CA MET A 356 34.41 -17.92 -6.14
C MET A 356 33.73 -19.12 -5.49
N GLN A 357 33.67 -20.26 -6.19
CA GLN A 357 33.11 -21.50 -5.65
C GLN A 357 33.84 -21.94 -4.37
N LYS A 358 35.18 -22.01 -4.41
CA LYS A 358 35.99 -22.39 -3.24
C LYS A 358 35.80 -21.43 -2.08
N GLU A 359 35.77 -20.13 -2.33
CA GLU A 359 35.55 -19.11 -1.31
C GLU A 359 34.18 -19.27 -0.64
N ILE A 360 33.12 -19.51 -1.42
CA ILE A 360 31.77 -19.76 -0.88
C ILE A 360 31.77 -21.03 -0.01
N GLU A 361 32.39 -22.12 -0.47
CA GLU A 361 32.47 -23.37 0.28
C GLU A 361 33.26 -23.23 1.59
N GLU A 362 34.35 -22.46 1.58
CA GLU A 362 35.13 -22.14 2.79
C GLU A 362 34.29 -21.33 3.78
N ASN A 363 33.59 -20.29 3.32
CA ASN A 363 32.70 -19.48 4.17
C ASN A 363 31.55 -20.31 4.76
N GLN A 364 30.97 -21.24 3.98
CA GLN A 364 29.94 -22.15 4.48
C GLN A 364 30.45 -23.06 5.60
N LYS A 365 31.68 -23.58 5.49
CA LYS A 365 32.31 -24.39 6.55
C LYS A 365 32.54 -23.59 7.83
N VAL A 366 32.92 -22.33 7.71
CA VAL A 366 33.14 -21.45 8.87
C VAL A 366 31.82 -21.12 9.57
N LEU A 367 30.74 -20.86 8.81
CA LEU A 367 29.43 -20.50 9.36
C LEU A 367 28.61 -21.69 9.91
N GLN A 368 28.98 -22.92 9.54
CA GLN A 368 28.36 -24.15 10.06
C GLN A 368 29.01 -24.67 11.35
N ASN A 369 30.21 -24.18 11.70
CA ASN A 369 30.86 -24.38 12.99
C ASN A 369 30.54 -23.21 13.94
#